data_AF-A0A0J7JVQ8-F1
#
_entry.id   AF-A0A0J7JVQ8-F1
#
_cell.length_a   1.000
_cell.length_b   1.000
_cell.length_c   1.000
_cell.angle_alpha   90.00
_cell.angle_beta   90.00
_cell.angle_gamma   90.00
#
_symmetry.space_group_name_H-M   'P 1'
#
loop_
_entity.id
_entity.type
_entity.pdbx_description
1 polymer ?
#
loop_
_entity_poly.entity_id
_entity_poly.type
_entity_poly.pdbx_seq_one_letter_code
_entity_poly.pdbx_strand_id
1 'polypeptide(L)'
;MLKAVISESTPQGASSPAFKFACNSTIVQHLVPTSSLNKPRGGSETKTAEKPQILTSTEATATDGKAHVGRRGMHSATGAYWDEKKDGMWTFKYDGGENKGMDIVVMLIWVAI
;
A
#
# COMPACT_ATOMS: atom_id res chain seq x y z
N MET A 1 0.89 -9.59 9.11
CA MET A 1 0.36 -10.43 8.01
C MET A 1 0.86 -11.87 8.12
N LEU A 2 2.11 -12.19 7.75
CA LEU A 2 2.61 -13.58 7.72
C LEU A 2 2.37 -14.39 9.00
N LYS A 3 2.65 -13.81 10.18
CA LYS A 3 2.39 -14.48 11.47
C LYS A 3 0.93 -14.91 11.63
N ALA A 4 -0.01 -14.03 11.29
CA ALA A 4 -1.44 -14.27 11.45
C ALA A 4 -1.94 -15.37 10.49
N VAL A 5 -1.58 -15.27 9.21
CA VAL A 5 -2.01 -16.28 8.22
C VAL A 5 -1.41 -17.65 8.54
N ILE A 6 -0.17 -17.73 9.01
CA ILE A 6 0.43 -19.01 9.44
C ILE A 6 -0.33 -19.58 10.64
N SER A 7 -0.64 -18.77 11.65
CA SER A 7 -1.33 -19.26 12.85
C SER A 7 -2.78 -19.68 12.57
N GLU A 8 -3.49 -18.98 11.70
CA GLU A 8 -4.90 -19.25 11.40
C GLU A 8 -5.08 -20.39 10.39
N SER A 9 -4.10 -20.61 9.51
CA SER A 9 -4.15 -21.68 8.50
C SER A 9 -3.56 -23.01 8.95
N THR A 10 -2.90 -23.07 10.12
CA THR A 10 -2.33 -24.30 10.66
C THR A 10 -3.32 -24.98 11.60
N PRO A 11 -3.90 -26.14 11.24
CA PRO A 11 -4.85 -26.84 12.11
C PRO A 11 -4.23 -27.27 13.43
N GLN A 12 -5.05 -27.31 14.48
CA GLN A 12 -4.61 -27.81 15.78
C GLN A 12 -4.20 -29.29 15.68
N GLY A 13 -2.99 -29.62 16.12
CA GLY A 13 -2.44 -30.97 16.03
C GLY A 13 -1.78 -31.32 14.68
N ALA A 14 -1.66 -30.37 13.75
CA ALA A 14 -0.90 -30.59 12.52
C ALA A 14 0.59 -30.82 12.82
N SER A 15 1.17 -31.84 12.21
CA SER A 15 2.61 -32.17 12.33
C SER A 15 3.50 -31.25 11.50
N SER A 16 2.93 -30.55 10.51
CA SER A 16 3.62 -29.60 9.64
C SER A 16 2.65 -28.57 9.04
N PRO A 17 3.12 -27.39 8.62
CA PRO A 17 2.30 -26.41 7.91
C PRO A 17 1.79 -26.95 6.57
N ALA A 18 0.52 -26.73 6.25
CA ALA A 18 -0.10 -27.20 5.00
C ALA A 18 0.20 -26.30 3.78
N PHE A 19 0.70 -25.09 4.01
CA PHE A 19 0.91 -24.09 2.96
C PHE A 19 2.24 -23.35 3.14
N LYS A 20 2.85 -22.97 2.02
CA LYS A 20 3.87 -21.92 1.94
C LYS A 20 3.18 -20.60 1.63
N PHE A 21 3.70 -19.51 2.19
CA PHE A 21 3.15 -18.17 1.97
C PHE A 21 4.21 -17.19 1.47
N ALA A 22 3.82 -16.34 0.54
CA ALA A 22 4.59 -15.14 0.16
C ALA A 22 3.71 -13.90 0.35
N CYS A 23 4.29 -12.83 0.90
CA CYS A 23 3.60 -11.57 1.12
C CYS A 23 4.40 -10.45 0.45
N ASN A 24 3.82 -9.83 -0.57
CA ASN A 24 4.33 -8.58 -1.16
C ASN A 24 3.59 -7.41 -0.52
N SER A 25 4.32 -6.34 -0.18
CA SER A 25 3.77 -5.09 0.31
C SER A 25 4.37 -3.94 -0.49
N THR A 26 3.52 -3.17 -1.16
CA THR A 26 3.91 -2.04 -1.99
C THR A 26 3.33 -0.77 -1.40
N ILE A 27 4.18 0.24 -1.17
CA ILE A 27 3.78 1.58 -0.71
C ILE A 27 3.97 2.54 -1.89
N VAL A 28 2.89 3.23 -2.27
CA VAL A 28 2.87 4.17 -3.39
C VAL A 28 2.61 5.56 -2.87
N GLN A 29 3.61 6.44 -2.97
CA GLN A 29 3.40 7.85 -2.66
C GLN A 29 2.53 8.50 -3.74
N HIS A 30 1.54 9.28 -3.32
CA HIS A 30 0.76 10.14 -4.21
C HIS A 30 1.66 11.24 -4.79
N LEU A 31 1.25 11.84 -5.91
CA LEU A 31 1.99 12.97 -6.44
C LEU A 31 1.99 14.11 -5.43
N VAL A 32 3.19 14.53 -5.06
CA VAL A 32 3.39 15.77 -4.32
C VAL A 32 3.30 16.92 -5.33
N PRO A 33 2.49 17.96 -5.10
CA PRO A 33 2.44 19.11 -5.97
C PRO A 33 3.83 19.72 -6.17
N THR A 34 4.22 19.98 -7.42
CA THR A 34 5.54 20.52 -7.79
C THR A 34 5.85 21.86 -7.09
N SER A 35 4.83 22.61 -6.67
CA SER A 35 4.96 23.82 -5.85
C SER A 35 5.66 23.60 -4.50
N SER A 36 5.64 22.38 -3.98
CA SER A 36 6.29 22.01 -2.72
C SER A 36 7.68 21.37 -2.86
N LEU A 37 8.10 21.01 -4.09
CA LEU A 37 9.44 20.48 -4.36
C LEU A 37 10.52 21.58 -4.51
N ASN A 38 10.13 22.81 -4.87
CA ASN A 38 11.08 23.89 -5.17
C ASN A 38 11.46 24.77 -3.97
N LYS A 39 11.08 24.43 -2.73
CA LYS A 39 11.52 25.20 -1.56
C LYS A 39 12.98 24.82 -1.24
N PRO A 40 13.97 25.75 -1.34
CA PRO A 40 15.35 25.44 -1.03
C PRO A 40 15.45 24.98 0.42
N ARG A 41 16.07 23.82 0.65
CA ARG A 41 16.37 23.30 1.99
C ARG A 41 17.57 24.07 2.55
N GLY A 42 17.41 25.37 2.78
CA GLY A 42 18.45 26.26 3.28
C GLY A 42 18.07 26.84 4.64
N GLY A 43 18.97 26.67 5.61
CA GLY A 43 19.06 27.55 6.78
C GLY A 43 18.25 27.13 8.00
N SER A 44 18.96 26.92 9.11
CA SER A 44 18.43 26.82 10.46
C SER A 44 17.53 28.00 10.81
N GLU A 45 16.32 27.74 11.29
CA GLU A 45 15.66 28.56 12.32
C GLU A 45 14.45 27.84 12.93
N THR A 46 14.06 28.33 14.09
CA THR A 46 13.45 27.68 15.25
C THR A 46 12.08 27.02 15.02
N LYS A 47 11.88 25.86 15.66
CA LYS A 47 10.60 25.13 15.74
C LYS A 47 9.47 25.99 16.32
N THR A 48 8.43 26.23 15.54
CA THR A 48 7.05 26.27 16.04
C THR A 48 6.32 25.05 15.46
N ALA A 49 5.69 24.26 16.31
CA ALA A 49 5.14 22.95 15.99
C ALA A 49 3.92 23.06 15.05
N GLU A 50 4.15 23.21 13.75
CA GLU A 50 3.12 22.91 12.75
C GLU A 50 3.11 21.41 12.50
N LYS A 51 1.96 20.78 12.79
CA LYS A 51 1.65 19.42 12.34
C LYS A 51 1.98 19.33 10.84
N PRO A 52 2.62 18.25 10.35
CA PRO A 52 2.85 18.08 8.92
C PRO A 52 1.49 18.01 8.21
N GLN A 53 1.07 19.14 7.62
CA GLN A 53 -0.10 19.21 6.77
C GLN A 53 0.35 18.96 5.34
N ILE A 54 -0.17 17.88 4.75
CA ILE A 54 -0.06 17.63 3.32
C ILE A 54 -0.88 18.73 2.66
N LEU A 55 -0.20 19.68 2.01
CA LEU A 55 -0.85 20.70 1.19
C LEU A 55 -1.41 20.00 -0.05
N THR A 56 -2.66 19.56 0.04
CA THR A 56 -3.44 19.18 -1.13
C THR A 56 -3.66 20.44 -1.96
N SER A 57 -3.15 20.46 -3.19
CA SER A 57 -3.46 21.55 -4.12
C SER A 57 -4.97 21.64 -4.29
N THR A 58 -5.55 22.76 -3.89
CA THR A 58 -6.97 23.09 -4.04
C THR A 58 -7.44 23.18 -5.50
N GLU A 59 -6.54 23.01 -6.46
CA GLU A 59 -6.80 23.21 -7.89
C GLU A 59 -6.92 21.91 -8.70
N ALA A 60 -6.55 20.75 -8.16
CA ALA A 60 -6.70 19.48 -8.86
C ALA A 60 -8.14 18.95 -8.65
N THR A 61 -9.07 19.48 -9.46
CA THR A 61 -10.43 18.97 -9.56
C THR A 61 -10.46 17.80 -10.55
N ALA A 62 -10.81 16.61 -10.08
CA ALA A 62 -11.31 15.56 -10.96
C ALA A 62 -12.72 15.96 -11.46
N THR A 63 -13.31 15.17 -12.37
CA THR A 63 -14.63 15.44 -12.97
C THR A 63 -15.79 15.54 -11.97
N ASP A 64 -15.55 15.28 -10.69
CA ASP A 64 -16.51 15.36 -9.58
C ASP A 64 -16.36 16.64 -8.73
N GLY A 65 -15.41 17.54 -9.06
CA GLY A 65 -15.21 18.82 -8.38
C GLY A 65 -14.64 18.73 -6.96
N LYS A 66 -14.15 17.56 -6.53
CA LYS A 66 -13.54 17.37 -5.21
C LYS A 66 -12.02 17.51 -5.28
N ALA A 67 -11.42 18.05 -4.21
CA ALA A 67 -9.98 18.11 -4.07
C ALA A 67 -9.41 16.69 -4.03
N HIS A 68 -8.63 16.32 -5.06
CA HIS A 68 -7.99 15.01 -5.13
C HIS A 68 -6.48 15.15 -5.19
N VAL A 69 -5.76 14.31 -4.43
CA VAL A 69 -4.32 14.18 -4.58
C VAL A 69 -4.06 13.46 -5.91
N GLY A 70 -3.17 13.98 -6.74
CA GLY A 70 -2.84 13.32 -8.00
C GLY A 70 -2.35 11.90 -7.73
N ARG A 71 -3.09 10.88 -8.16
CA ARG A 71 -2.64 9.48 -8.05
C ARG A 71 -1.79 9.13 -9.26
N ARG A 72 -0.61 8.54 -9.04
CA ARG A 72 0.13 7.90 -10.13
C ARG A 72 -0.64 6.63 -10.49
N GLY A 73 -1.08 6.50 -11.74
CA GLY A 73 -1.69 5.26 -12.20
C GLY A 73 -0.73 4.09 -11.98
N MET A 74 -1.18 3.05 -11.29
CA MET A 74 -0.41 1.82 -11.09
C MET A 74 -1.30 0.62 -11.41
N HIS A 75 -0.89 -0.15 -12.42
CA HIS A 75 -1.48 -1.43 -12.74
C HIS A 75 -0.50 -2.54 -12.35
N SER A 76 -0.99 -3.56 -11.67
CA SER A 76 -0.20 -4.73 -11.27
C SER A 76 -0.99 -5.99 -11.62
N ALA A 77 -0.30 -6.97 -12.18
CA ALA A 77 -0.83 -8.26 -12.55
C ALA A 77 0.20 -9.35 -12.25
N THR A 78 -0.27 -10.51 -11.82
CA THR A 78 0.57 -11.67 -11.49
C THR A 78 0.01 -12.88 -12.24
N GLY A 79 0.88 -13.57 -12.97
CA GLY A 79 0.60 -14.89 -13.55
C GLY A 79 1.31 -15.99 -12.75
N ALA A 80 0.77 -17.21 -12.78
CA ALA A 80 1.36 -18.34 -12.09
C ALA A 80 1.14 -19.65 -12.86
N TYR A 81 2.07 -20.59 -12.66
CA TYR A 81 1.92 -22.00 -13.03
C TYR A 81 1.87 -22.81 -11.72
N TRP A 82 0.68 -23.28 -11.33
CA TRP A 82 0.40 -23.83 -10.00
C TRP A 82 -0.81 -24.79 -10.00
N ASP A 83 -1.18 -25.36 -8.85
CA ASP A 83 -2.42 -26.13 -8.72
C ASP A 83 -3.63 -25.19 -8.59
N GLU A 84 -4.41 -25.07 -9.68
CA GLU A 84 -5.58 -24.16 -9.75
C GLU A 84 -6.66 -24.41 -8.68
N LYS A 85 -6.67 -25.59 -8.05
CA LYS A 85 -7.67 -25.94 -7.03
C LYS A 85 -7.22 -25.61 -5.61
N LYS A 86 -5.92 -25.46 -5.38
CA LYS A 86 -5.34 -25.39 -4.02
C LYS A 86 -4.51 -24.13 -3.79
N ASP A 87 -3.86 -23.65 -4.84
CA ASP A 87 -2.98 -22.48 -4.79
C ASP A 87 -3.76 -21.22 -5.17
N GLY A 88 -3.23 -20.06 -4.78
CA GLY A 88 -3.89 -18.83 -5.14
C GLY A 88 -3.21 -17.58 -4.64
N MET A 89 -3.83 -16.45 -4.99
CA MET A 89 -3.43 -15.13 -4.54
C MET A 89 -4.63 -14.31 -4.09
N TRP A 90 -4.39 -13.40 -3.15
CA TRP A 90 -5.34 -12.41 -2.70
C TRP A 90 -4.65 -11.05 -2.60
N THR A 91 -5.33 -10.01 -3.09
CA THR A 91 -4.80 -8.64 -3.08
C THR A 91 -5.73 -7.73 -2.28
N PHE A 92 -5.14 -6.87 -1.47
CA PHE A 92 -5.81 -5.88 -0.65
C PHE A 92 -5.19 -4.51 -0.85
N LYS A 93 -6.04 -3.51 -1.06
CA LYS A 93 -5.64 -2.10 -1.09
C LYS A 93 -6.13 -1.44 0.20
N TYR A 94 -5.21 -0.84 0.94
CA TYR A 94 -5.53 0.02 2.08
C TYR A 94 -5.68 1.46 1.62
N ASP A 95 -6.93 1.93 1.54
CA ASP A 95 -7.24 3.31 1.14
C ASP A 95 -7.04 4.34 2.28
N GLY A 96 -6.85 3.90 3.53
CA GLY A 96 -6.68 4.80 4.67
C GLY A 96 -5.37 5.62 4.64
N GLY A 97 -4.45 5.30 3.74
CA GLY A 97 -3.27 6.11 3.46
C GLY A 97 -3.56 7.35 2.61
N GLU A 98 -4.78 7.51 2.06
CA GLU A 98 -5.12 8.65 1.19
C GLU A 98 -4.93 10.00 1.89
N ASN A 99 -5.41 10.11 3.13
CA ASN A 99 -5.19 11.30 3.98
C ASN A 99 -3.72 11.49 4.38
N LYS A 100 -2.87 10.50 4.11
CA LYS A 100 -1.42 10.52 4.32
C LYS A 100 -0.63 10.65 3.00
N GLY A 101 -1.33 10.84 1.87
CA GLY A 101 -0.70 10.98 0.55
C GLY A 101 -0.01 9.71 0.08
N MET A 102 -0.49 8.53 0.47
CA MET A 102 0.08 7.26 0.04
C MET A 102 -0.99 6.16 -0.08
N ASP A 103 -0.80 5.21 -0.98
CA ASP A 103 -1.57 3.97 -1.02
C ASP A 103 -0.68 2.81 -0.53
N ILE A 104 -1.28 1.83 0.15
CA ILE A 104 -0.61 0.57 0.48
C ILE A 104 -1.37 -0.57 -0.21
N VAL A 105 -0.65 -1.38 -0.98
CA VAL A 105 -1.18 -2.58 -1.63
C VAL A 105 -0.45 -3.79 -1.06
N VAL A 106 -1.20 -4.75 -0.54
CA VAL A 106 -0.68 -6.01 -0.02
C VAL A 106 -1.18 -7.14 -0.91
N MET A 107 -0.27 -8.01 -1.36
CA MET A 107 -0.60 -9.24 -2.07
C MET A 107 -0.10 -10.43 -1.26
N LEU A 108 -0.99 -11.36 -0.97
CA LEU A 108 -0.69 -12.66 -0.37
C LEU A 108 -0.78 -13.73 -1.44
N ILE A 109 0.22 -14.61 -1.50
CA ILE A 109 0.19 -15.86 -2.27
C ILE A 109 0.26 -17.02 -1.28
N TRP A 110 -0.54 -18.06 -1.51
CA TRP A 110 -0.42 -19.34 -0.81
C TRP A 110 -0.19 -20.47 -1.81
N VAL A 111 0.62 -21.44 -1.40
CA VAL A 111 0.94 -22.64 -2.18
C VAL A 111 0.81 -23.84 -1.27
N ALA A 112 -0.08 -24.78 -1.60
CA ALA A 112 -0.27 -26.01 -0.85
C ALA A 112 0.96 -26.93 -0.95
N ILE A 113 1.19 -27.73 0.10
CA ILE A 113 2.28 -28.72 0.18
C ILE A 113 1.72 -30.13 -0.01
#